data_AF-A0A3D9BZ93-F1
#
_entry.id   AF-A0A3D9BZ93-F1
#
_cell.length_a   1.000
_cell.length_b   1.000
_cell.length_c   1.000
_cell.angle_alpha   90.00
_cell.angle_beta   90.00
_cell.angle_gamma   90.00
#
_symmetry.space_group_name_H-M   'P 1'
#
loop_
_entity.id
_entity.type
_entity.pdbx_description
1 polymer ?
#
loop_
_entity_poly.entity_id
_entity_poly.type
_entity_poly.pdbx_seq_one_letter_code
_entity_poly.pdbx_strand_id
1 'polypeptide(L)'
;MTRIAALLLAALAAAPVAAQEAEAAQTETEQAQSIIRDGTDATLEEFRWVARPVIVFADSPADPRFVRQMEAIRDREESLADRDVVVLTDTEPGARSDLRQELRPRGFMLAVIAKDGTLITRKPLPWDAEQVMRSIDKQPLRQQEVRERAGSG
;
A
#
# COMPACT_ATOMS: atom_id res chain seq x y z
N MET A 1 54.97 45.31 23.59
CA MET A 1 54.72 44.65 22.29
C MET A 1 53.37 43.97 22.36
N THR A 2 52.40 44.47 21.57
CA THR A 2 51.31 43.73 20.88
C THR A 2 50.50 42.67 21.65
N ARG A 3 49.17 42.57 21.60
CA ARG A 3 48.06 43.25 20.91
C ARG A 3 46.80 42.42 21.25
N ILE A 4 45.65 43.09 21.39
CA ILE A 4 44.32 42.67 20.92
C ILE A 4 43.48 41.68 21.77
N ALA A 5 42.33 42.19 22.18
CA ALA A 5 41.14 41.48 22.68
C ALA A 5 40.50 40.59 21.60
N ALA A 6 39.82 39.51 22.00
CA ALA A 6 38.85 38.82 21.16
C ALA A 6 37.58 38.49 21.95
N LEU A 7 36.55 39.22 21.56
CA LEU A 7 35.12 39.16 21.84
C LEU A 7 34.47 37.97 21.10
N LEU A 8 33.23 37.63 21.49
CA LEU A 8 32.18 36.93 20.70
C LEU A 8 32.38 35.39 20.58
N LEU A 9 31.37 34.51 20.58
CA LEU A 9 29.93 34.62 20.33
C LEU A 9 29.30 33.31 20.86
N ALA A 10 28.44 33.33 21.89
CA ALA A 10 27.62 32.18 22.22
C ALA A 10 26.31 32.28 21.43
N ALA A 11 26.37 31.95 20.13
CA ALA A 11 25.20 31.91 19.27
C ALA A 11 24.50 30.53 19.37
N LEU A 12 23.34 30.55 20.03
CA LEU A 12 22.07 30.11 19.47
C LEU A 12 22.05 28.80 18.65
N ALA A 13 21.59 27.72 19.27
CA ALA A 13 20.91 26.62 18.57
C ALA A 13 20.02 25.84 19.54
N ALA A 14 18.89 26.43 19.92
CA ALA A 14 17.82 25.74 20.64
C ALA A 14 16.54 25.77 19.78
N ALA A 15 16.48 24.91 18.77
CA ALA A 15 15.23 24.58 18.09
C ALA A 15 15.33 23.24 17.32
N PRO A 16 15.15 22.08 17.97
CA PRO A 16 14.77 20.86 17.26
C PRO A 16 13.31 20.44 17.48
N VAL A 17 12.59 21.05 18.43
CA VAL A 17 11.28 20.52 18.90
C VAL A 17 10.17 20.66 17.85
N ALA A 18 10.11 21.78 17.11
CA ALA A 18 9.06 22.01 16.12
C ALA A 18 9.17 21.12 14.86
N ALA A 19 10.37 20.61 14.54
CA ALA A 19 10.57 19.72 13.40
C ALA A 19 10.02 18.31 13.67
N GLN A 20 10.16 17.83 14.92
CA GLN A 20 9.75 16.48 15.31
C GLN A 20 8.22 16.34 15.39
N GLU A 21 7.50 17.39 15.80
CA GLU A 21 6.02 17.40 15.81
C GLU A 21 5.43 17.41 14.40
N ALA A 22 6.07 18.09 13.45
CA ALA A 22 5.65 18.10 12.05
C ALA A 22 5.87 16.72 11.39
N GLU A 23 6.99 16.05 11.67
CA GLU A 23 7.33 14.74 11.12
C GLU A 23 6.43 13.62 11.70
N ALA A 24 6.09 13.70 12.99
CA ALA A 24 5.15 12.77 13.62
C ALA A 24 3.71 12.95 13.08
N ALA A 25 3.24 14.19 12.93
CA ALA A 25 1.92 14.46 12.37
C ALA A 25 1.80 14.09 10.87
N GLN A 26 2.89 14.24 10.10
CA GLN A 26 2.96 13.78 8.72
C GLN A 26 2.94 12.25 8.63
N THR A 27 3.70 11.57 9.47
CA THR A 27 3.74 10.10 9.54
C THR A 27 2.38 9.51 9.92
N GLU A 28 1.68 10.10 10.89
CA GLU A 28 0.33 9.65 11.29
C GLU A 28 -0.73 9.90 10.21
N THR A 29 -0.61 10.99 9.45
CA THR A 29 -1.54 11.31 8.35
C THR A 29 -1.32 10.38 7.14
N GLU A 30 -0.07 10.07 6.79
CA GLU A 30 0.29 9.12 5.73
C GLU A 30 -0.12 7.68 6.08
N GLN A 31 0.05 7.26 7.34
CA GLN A 31 -0.39 5.94 7.80
C GLN A 31 -1.92 5.78 7.78
N ALA A 32 -2.67 6.85 8.07
CA ALA A 32 -4.13 6.83 8.02
C ALA A 32 -4.69 6.81 6.58
N GLN A 33 -3.90 7.22 5.58
CA GLN A 33 -4.28 7.25 4.16
C GLN A 33 -3.73 6.09 3.34
N SER A 34 -2.93 5.19 3.94
CA SER A 34 -2.34 4.10 3.19
C SER A 34 -3.38 3.09 2.72
N ILE A 35 -3.26 2.66 1.47
CA ILE A 35 -4.10 1.58 0.92
C ILE A 35 -3.71 0.21 1.48
N ILE A 36 -2.60 0.10 2.20
CA ILE A 36 -2.01 -1.14 2.69
C ILE A 36 -2.52 -1.43 4.10
N ARG A 37 -3.08 -2.62 4.31
CA ARG A 37 -3.70 -3.05 5.57
C ARG A 37 -3.34 -4.50 5.88
N ASP A 38 -3.37 -4.85 7.16
CA ASP A 38 -3.33 -6.25 7.57
C ASP A 38 -4.60 -6.96 7.10
N GLY A 39 -4.43 -8.12 6.46
CA GLY A 39 -5.52 -8.92 5.89
C GLY A 39 -5.92 -10.12 6.72
N THR A 40 -5.31 -10.34 7.89
CA THR A 40 -5.50 -11.56 8.69
C THR A 40 -6.93 -11.71 9.21
N ASP A 41 -7.56 -10.59 9.57
CA ASP A 41 -8.93 -10.53 10.06
C ASP A 41 -9.94 -10.05 8.99
N ALA A 42 -9.50 -9.83 7.75
CA ALA A 42 -10.32 -9.28 6.69
C ALA A 42 -11.03 -10.37 5.87
N THR A 43 -12.23 -10.06 5.38
CA THR A 43 -12.99 -10.91 4.45
C THR A 43 -13.15 -10.22 3.09
N LEU A 44 -13.29 -11.00 2.01
CA LEU A 44 -13.48 -10.42 0.67
C LEU A 44 -14.82 -9.69 0.51
N GLU A 45 -15.83 -10.09 1.27
CA GLU A 45 -17.18 -9.50 1.18
C GLU A 45 -17.19 -8.04 1.67
N GLU A 46 -16.32 -7.67 2.61
CA GLU A 46 -16.17 -6.27 3.09
C GLU A 46 -15.84 -5.27 1.97
N PHE A 47 -15.19 -5.75 0.90
CA PHE A 47 -14.74 -4.91 -0.20
C PHE A 47 -15.66 -4.99 -1.41
N ARG A 48 -16.69 -5.84 -1.37
CA ARG A 48 -17.59 -6.04 -2.49
C ARG A 48 -18.32 -4.74 -2.83
N TRP A 49 -18.25 -4.36 -4.09
CA TRP A 49 -18.76 -3.12 -4.68
C TRP A 49 -18.12 -1.83 -4.16
N VAL A 50 -17.23 -1.90 -3.17
CA VAL A 50 -16.59 -0.76 -2.53
C VAL A 50 -15.17 -0.56 -3.07
N ALA A 51 -14.33 -1.60 -3.03
CA ALA A 51 -12.91 -1.52 -3.35
C ALA A 51 -12.43 -2.76 -4.13
N ARG A 52 -11.20 -2.70 -4.63
CA ARG A 52 -10.52 -3.79 -5.36
C ARG A 52 -9.43 -4.38 -4.47
N PRO A 53 -9.66 -5.54 -3.84
CA PRO A 53 -8.64 -6.19 -3.04
C PRO A 53 -7.46 -6.65 -3.91
N VAL A 54 -6.26 -6.24 -3.52
CA VAL A 54 -4.99 -6.81 -3.95
C VAL A 54 -4.39 -7.51 -2.75
N ILE A 55 -4.44 -8.84 -2.74
CA ILE A 55 -3.99 -9.65 -1.61
C ILE A 55 -2.58 -10.13 -1.87
N VAL A 56 -1.67 -9.88 -0.93
CA VAL A 56 -0.28 -10.34 -0.98
C VAL A 56 -0.03 -11.29 0.18
N PHE A 57 0.06 -12.58 -0.14
CA PHE A 57 0.46 -13.62 0.81
C PHE A 57 1.96 -13.85 0.79
N ALA A 58 2.51 -14.21 1.95
CA ALA A 58 3.84 -14.80 2.07
C ALA A 58 3.92 -15.74 3.29
N ASP A 59 5.05 -16.44 3.41
CA ASP A 59 5.34 -17.27 4.58
C ASP A 59 6.00 -16.50 5.74
N SER A 60 6.52 -15.31 5.44
CA SER A 60 7.21 -14.42 6.38
C SER A 60 7.25 -13.01 5.81
N PRO A 61 7.23 -11.96 6.65
CA PRO A 61 7.44 -10.58 6.21
C PRO A 61 8.84 -10.35 5.62
N ALA A 62 9.80 -11.25 5.88
CA ALA A 62 11.15 -11.22 5.33
C ALA A 62 11.28 -11.96 3.97
N ASP A 63 10.20 -12.51 3.40
CA ASP A 63 10.26 -13.15 2.07
C ASP A 63 10.67 -12.10 1.01
N PRO A 64 11.76 -12.32 0.24
CA PRO A 64 12.22 -11.36 -0.76
C PRO A 64 11.16 -11.02 -1.82
N ARG A 65 10.23 -11.93 -2.12
CA ARG A 65 9.12 -11.68 -3.06
C ARG A 65 8.08 -10.75 -2.45
N PHE A 66 7.79 -10.92 -1.15
CA PHE A 66 6.90 -10.03 -0.40
C PHE A 66 7.46 -8.63 -0.36
N VAL A 67 8.72 -8.48 0.05
CA VAL A 67 9.40 -7.17 0.11
C VAL A 67 9.34 -6.47 -1.24
N ARG A 68 9.74 -7.15 -2.33
CA ARG A 68 9.68 -6.59 -3.70
C ARG A 68 8.27 -6.20 -4.12
N GLN A 69 7.27 -7.01 -3.80
CA GLN A 69 5.88 -6.70 -4.13
C GLN A 69 5.40 -5.44 -3.39
N MET A 70 5.75 -5.31 -2.11
CA MET A 70 5.37 -4.16 -1.30
C MET A 70 6.10 -2.88 -1.72
N GLU A 71 7.36 -2.98 -2.14
CA GLU A 71 8.08 -1.87 -2.79
C GLU A 71 7.35 -1.40 -4.06
N ALA A 72 7.03 -2.33 -4.96
CA ALA A 72 6.33 -2.00 -6.20
C ALA A 72 4.95 -1.35 -5.98
N ILE A 73 4.24 -1.75 -4.91
CA ILE A 73 2.96 -1.16 -4.53
C ILE A 73 3.15 0.27 -4.02
N ARG A 74 4.11 0.49 -3.12
CA ARG A 74 4.39 1.82 -2.54
C ARG A 74 4.83 2.82 -3.61
N ASP A 75 5.63 2.38 -4.57
CA ASP A 75 6.09 3.21 -5.69
C ASP A 75 4.95 3.84 -6.52
N ARG A 76 3.75 3.25 -6.48
CA ARG A 76 2.57 3.66 -7.27
C ARG A 76 1.29 3.66 -6.44
N GLU A 77 1.39 3.93 -5.14
CA GLU A 77 0.27 3.84 -4.20
C GLU A 77 -0.90 4.74 -4.60
N GLU A 78 -0.64 5.99 -4.95
CA GLU A 78 -1.67 6.94 -5.41
C GLU A 78 -2.39 6.46 -6.69
N SER A 79 -1.64 5.94 -7.66
CA SER A 79 -2.23 5.43 -8.91
C SER A 79 -3.07 4.17 -8.71
N LEU A 80 -2.76 3.38 -7.68
CA LEU A 80 -3.58 2.25 -7.23
C LEU A 80 -4.82 2.75 -6.49
N ALA A 81 -4.68 3.75 -5.62
CA ALA A 81 -5.79 4.39 -4.90
C ALA A 81 -6.85 4.99 -5.85
N ASP A 82 -6.43 5.62 -6.96
CA ASP A 82 -7.32 6.14 -8.02
C ASP A 82 -8.26 5.08 -8.65
N ARG A 83 -7.92 3.80 -8.46
CA ARG A 83 -8.65 2.62 -8.92
C ARG A 83 -9.37 1.92 -7.77
N ASP A 84 -9.52 2.60 -6.64
CA ASP A 84 -10.13 2.09 -5.41
C ASP A 84 -9.46 0.80 -4.94
N VAL A 85 -8.14 0.67 -5.11
CA VAL A 85 -7.39 -0.51 -4.66
C VAL A 85 -7.18 -0.44 -3.15
N VAL A 86 -7.41 -1.57 -2.48
CA VAL A 86 -6.94 -1.83 -1.12
C VAL A 86 -5.99 -3.02 -1.18
N VAL A 87 -4.84 -2.90 -0.53
CA VAL A 87 -3.84 -3.95 -0.43
C VAL A 87 -3.98 -4.64 0.92
N LEU A 88 -4.19 -5.96 0.91
CA LEU A 88 -4.30 -6.78 2.11
C LEU A 88 -3.09 -7.69 2.19
N THR A 89 -2.35 -7.62 3.28
CA THR A 89 -1.17 -8.46 3.49
C THR A 89 -1.43 -9.54 4.51
N ASP A 90 -0.97 -10.76 4.23
CA ASP A 90 -0.97 -11.86 5.18
C ASP A 90 0.36 -12.61 5.05
N THR A 91 1.19 -12.47 6.08
CA THR A 91 2.53 -13.07 6.17
C THR A 91 2.63 -14.14 7.25
N GLU A 92 1.49 -14.57 7.80
CA GLU A 92 1.42 -15.58 8.85
C GLU A 92 0.66 -16.83 8.37
N PRO A 93 1.36 -17.85 7.84
CA PRO A 93 0.73 -19.09 7.36
C PRO A 93 -0.13 -19.82 8.38
N GLY A 94 0.17 -19.65 9.66
CA GLY A 94 -0.51 -20.30 10.77
C GLY A 94 -1.84 -19.65 11.16
N ALA A 95 -2.10 -18.40 10.75
CA ALA A 95 -3.23 -17.60 11.24
C ALA A 95 -4.61 -18.14 10.83
N ARG A 96 -4.69 -19.01 9.82
CA ARG A 96 -5.95 -19.55 9.27
C ARG A 96 -6.97 -18.47 8.88
N SER A 97 -6.48 -17.31 8.42
CA SER A 97 -7.31 -16.20 7.93
C SER A 97 -8.36 -16.65 6.91
N ASP A 98 -9.50 -15.96 6.87
CA ASP A 98 -10.56 -16.24 5.90
C ASP A 98 -10.04 -16.12 4.45
N LEU A 99 -9.18 -15.13 4.19
CA LEU A 99 -8.49 -14.98 2.92
C LEU A 99 -7.66 -16.23 2.54
N ARG A 100 -6.94 -16.86 3.48
CA ARG A 100 -6.17 -18.10 3.21
C ARG A 100 -7.08 -19.28 2.94
N GLN A 101 -8.21 -19.39 3.66
CA GLN A 101 -9.16 -20.47 3.46
C GLN A 101 -9.80 -20.41 2.06
N GLU A 102 -10.14 -19.19 1.60
CA GLU A 102 -10.77 -18.96 0.31
C GLU A 102 -9.78 -19.01 -0.86
N LEU A 103 -8.64 -18.31 -0.76
CA LEU A 103 -7.69 -18.16 -1.87
C LEU A 103 -6.65 -19.28 -1.92
N ARG A 104 -6.46 -20.02 -0.83
CA ARG A 104 -5.59 -21.20 -0.71
C ARG A 104 -4.17 -20.95 -1.24
N PRO A 105 -3.45 -19.94 -0.72
CA PRO A 105 -2.10 -19.61 -1.16
C PRO A 105 -1.11 -20.73 -0.84
N ARG A 106 -0.04 -20.81 -1.64
CA ARG A 106 1.10 -21.71 -1.41
C ARG A 106 2.38 -20.87 -1.41
N GLY A 107 2.87 -20.52 -0.22
CA GLY A 107 3.95 -19.55 -0.06
C GLY A 107 3.53 -18.16 -0.53
N PHE A 108 4.40 -17.49 -1.29
CA PHE A 108 4.05 -16.22 -1.91
C PHE A 108 2.92 -16.38 -2.93
N MET A 109 1.91 -15.54 -2.81
CA MET A 109 0.85 -15.41 -3.81
C MET A 109 0.35 -13.97 -3.86
N LEU A 110 0.31 -13.41 -5.06
CA LEU A 110 -0.45 -12.20 -5.36
C LEU A 110 -1.83 -12.61 -5.93
N ALA A 111 -2.90 -12.07 -5.38
CA ALA A 111 -4.25 -12.18 -5.94
C ALA A 111 -4.83 -10.79 -6.17
N VAL A 112 -5.46 -10.58 -7.32
CA VAL A 112 -6.14 -9.32 -7.66
C VAL A 112 -7.62 -9.62 -7.86
N ILE A 113 -8.47 -8.87 -7.16
CA ILE A 113 -9.91 -9.07 -7.14
C ILE A 113 -10.62 -7.77 -7.56
N ALA A 114 -11.62 -7.90 -8.41
CA ALA A 114 -12.45 -6.79 -8.86
C ALA A 114 -13.53 -6.46 -7.80
N LYS A 115 -14.14 -5.27 -7.91
CA LYS A 115 -15.21 -4.83 -7.01
C LYS A 115 -16.42 -5.77 -6.98
N ASP A 116 -16.72 -6.46 -8.08
CA ASP A 116 -17.84 -7.41 -8.14
C ASP A 116 -17.54 -8.75 -7.42
N GLY A 117 -16.31 -8.92 -6.92
CA GLY A 117 -15.80 -10.15 -6.31
C GLY A 117 -15.08 -11.06 -7.30
N THR A 118 -14.98 -10.69 -8.59
CA THR A 118 -14.31 -11.52 -9.60
C THR A 118 -12.81 -11.59 -9.34
N LEU A 119 -12.27 -12.81 -9.25
CA LEU A 119 -10.84 -13.04 -9.22
C LEU A 119 -10.22 -12.75 -10.60
N ILE A 120 -9.51 -11.63 -10.72
CA ILE A 120 -8.85 -11.21 -11.96
C ILE A 120 -7.64 -12.09 -12.25
N THR A 121 -6.77 -12.30 -11.25
CA THR A 121 -5.56 -13.08 -11.44
C THR A 121 -4.99 -13.62 -10.13
N ARG A 122 -4.22 -14.70 -10.25
CA ARG A 122 -3.33 -15.24 -9.20
C ARG A 122 -1.94 -15.42 -9.75
N LYS A 123 -0.92 -15.03 -8.98
CA LYS A 123 0.48 -15.12 -9.39
C LYS A 123 1.36 -15.64 -8.27
N PRO A 124 2.25 -16.61 -8.54
CA PRO A 124 3.21 -17.12 -7.56
C PRO A 124 4.50 -16.28 -7.49
N LEU A 125 4.53 -15.14 -8.18
CA LEU A 125 5.68 -14.24 -8.32
C LEU A 125 5.21 -12.79 -8.21
N PRO A 126 6.06 -11.88 -7.71
CA PRO A 126 5.71 -10.48 -7.59
C PRO A 126 5.47 -9.87 -8.96
N TRP A 127 4.54 -8.91 -9.00
CA TRP A 127 4.23 -8.08 -10.15
C TRP A 127 4.52 -6.62 -9.84
N ASP A 128 4.94 -5.89 -10.87
CA ASP A 128 5.05 -4.45 -10.81
C ASP A 128 3.65 -3.83 -10.73
N ALA A 129 3.52 -2.64 -10.13
CA ALA A 129 2.23 -1.96 -10.02
C ALA A 129 1.55 -1.71 -11.38
N GLU A 130 2.31 -1.47 -12.45
CA GLU A 130 1.73 -1.35 -13.79
C GLU A 130 1.01 -2.61 -14.25
N GLN A 131 1.53 -3.80 -13.91
CA GLN A 131 0.89 -5.06 -14.28
C GLN A 131 -0.42 -5.24 -13.52
N VAL A 132 -0.43 -4.89 -12.23
CA VAL A 132 -1.65 -4.87 -11.39
C VAL A 132 -2.68 -3.90 -12.00
N MET A 133 -2.31 -2.64 -12.23
CA MET A 133 -3.18 -1.63 -12.81
C MET A 133 -3.71 -2.03 -14.19
N ARG A 134 -2.85 -2.52 -15.09
CA ARG A 134 -3.27 -3.00 -16.42
C ARG A 134 -4.24 -4.18 -16.33
N SER A 135 -4.14 -5.03 -15.31
CA SER A 135 -5.09 -6.13 -15.13
C SER A 135 -6.48 -5.66 -14.66
N ILE A 136 -6.50 -4.59 -13.86
CA ILE A 136 -7.71 -3.91 -13.38
C ILE A 136 -8.38 -3.10 -14.50
N ASP A 137 -7.61 -2.31 -15.25
CA ASP A 137 -8.12 -1.43 -16.31
C ASP A 137 -8.72 -2.20 -17.50
N LYS A 138 -8.45 -3.50 -17.61
CA LYS A 138 -9.08 -4.40 -18.59
C LYS A 138 -10.49 -4.86 -18.17
N GLN A 139 -10.90 -4.65 -16.93
CA GLN A 139 -12.20 -5.13 -16.45
C GLN A 139 -13.36 -4.28 -17.00
N PRO A 140 -14.47 -4.89 -17.45
CA PRO A 140 -15.62 -4.15 -17.99
C PRO A 140 -16.17 -3.10 -17.03
N LEU A 141 -16.32 -3.44 -15.74
CA LEU A 141 -16.79 -2.53 -14.70
C LEU A 141 -15.85 -1.31 -14.56
N ARG A 142 -14.54 -1.55 -14.61
CA ARG A 142 -13.54 -0.46 -14.54
C ARG A 142 -13.64 0.47 -15.76
N GLN A 143 -13.86 -0.08 -16.95
CA GLN A 143 -14.05 0.73 -18.16
C GLN A 143 -15.34 1.55 -18.11
N GLN A 144 -16.40 1.03 -17.48
CA GLN A 144 -17.65 1.77 -17.25
C GLN A 144 -17.39 2.99 -16.34
N GLU A 145 -16.73 2.80 -15.19
CA GLU A 145 -16.36 3.90 -14.27
C GLU A 145 -15.58 5.02 -14.98
N VAL A 146 -14.61 4.66 -15.84
CA VAL A 146 -13.83 5.65 -16.61
C VAL A 146 -14.72 6.44 -17.57
N ARG A 147 -15.63 5.77 -18.29
CA ARG A 147 -16.56 6.45 -19.22
C ARG A 147 -17.52 7.38 -18.48
N GLU A 148 -18.06 6.94 -17.35
CA GLU A 148 -18.96 7.75 -16.52
C GLU A 148 -18.26 8.99 -15.98
N ARG A 149 -17.01 8.85 -15.50
CA ARG A 149 -16.18 9.96 -15.04
C ARG A 149 -15.86 10.93 -16.18
N ALA A 150 -15.60 10.44 -17.39
CA ALA A 150 -15.29 11.27 -18.56
C ALA A 150 -16.52 12.01 -19.12
N GLY A 151 -17.73 11.44 -18.98
CA GLY A 151 -18.98 12.07 -19.43
C GLY A 151 -19.61 13.04 -18.42
N SER A 152 -19.12 13.06 -17.18
CA SER A 152 -19.63 13.90 -16.09
C SER A 152 -18.81 15.18 -15.86
N GLY A 153 -17.79 15.44 -16.67
CA GLY A 153 -16.96 16.66 -16.64
C GLY A 153 -17.16 17.49 -17.91
#